data_AF-D4LU90-F1
#
_entry.id   AF-D4LU90-F1
#
_cell.length_a   1.000
_cell.length_b   1.000
_cell.length_c   1.000
_cell.angle_alpha   90.00
_cell.angle_beta   90.00
_cell.angle_gamma   90.00
#
_symmetry.space_group_name_H-M   'P 1'
#
loop_
_entity.id
_entity.type
_entity.pdbx_description
1 polymer ?
#
loop_
_entity_poly.entity_id
_entity_poly.type
_entity_poly.pdbx_seq_one_letter_code
_entity_poly.pdbx_strand_id
1 'polypeptide(L)'
;MKKNTVKIMALAGILCLASVGGVSAYLTDYEKVSNEFTVGKVDIELKEPEWKPEENRMIEPSKVIYKDPQITNTGTNDAFVYMEVSIPMANVEAAAENGERLGKKVQELFSFEAKDSWTQLSVQNAESRRTYTYAYKKILKPQETSETLFDTVKFLNLIEGQLDGQTLEIPVRAYAIQTSYTGGSSDNLPEQIKAAYEKYVNQNKNQDGKVTE
;
A
#
# COMPACT_ATOMS: atom_id res chain seq x y z
N MET A 1 -64.01 -3.34 -54.26
CA MET A 1 -64.84 -4.52 -53.92
C MET A 1 -64.32 -5.13 -52.62
N LYS A 2 -65.23 -5.32 -51.64
CA LYS A 2 -65.23 -6.23 -50.46
C LYS A 2 -63.91 -6.41 -49.67
N LYS A 3 -63.73 -5.76 -48.50
CA LYS A 3 -64.16 -6.11 -47.11
C LYS A 3 -63.54 -7.40 -46.55
N ASN A 4 -62.87 -7.28 -45.40
CA ASN A 4 -63.05 -8.11 -44.18
C ASN A 4 -62.05 -7.69 -43.06
N THR A 5 -62.51 -6.93 -42.04
CA THR A 5 -62.74 -7.32 -40.61
C THR A 5 -61.46 -7.44 -39.75
N VAL A 6 -61.11 -6.45 -38.90
CA VAL A 6 -61.61 -6.12 -37.54
C VAL A 6 -61.42 -7.25 -36.51
N LYS A 7 -60.54 -7.01 -35.52
CA LYS A 7 -60.74 -7.44 -34.13
C LYS A 7 -60.36 -6.30 -33.18
N ILE A 8 -61.41 -5.65 -32.70
CA ILE A 8 -61.46 -4.77 -31.53
C ILE A 8 -61.28 -5.67 -30.29
N MET A 9 -60.44 -5.26 -29.34
CA MET A 9 -60.66 -5.61 -27.94
C MET A 9 -60.71 -4.30 -27.15
N ALA A 10 -61.93 -3.95 -26.77
CA ALA A 10 -62.29 -2.76 -26.02
C ALA A 10 -61.99 -2.98 -24.53
N LEU A 11 -61.44 -1.96 -23.87
CA LEU A 11 -61.66 -1.76 -22.44
C LEU A 11 -62.49 -0.49 -22.30
N ALA A 12 -63.76 -0.66 -21.94
CA ALA A 12 -64.70 0.42 -21.65
C ALA A 12 -65.00 0.46 -20.15
N GLY A 13 -65.04 1.67 -19.60
CA GLY A 13 -65.46 2.01 -18.24
C GLY A 13 -65.11 3.47 -17.93
N ILE A 14 -65.71 4.45 -18.62
CA ILE A 14 -66.80 5.36 -18.15
C ILE A 14 -66.28 6.40 -17.13
N LEU A 15 -65.98 7.66 -17.51
CA LEU A 15 -66.81 8.86 -17.82
C LEU A 15 -67.18 9.74 -16.62
N CYS A 16 -66.72 11.01 -16.67
CA CYS A 16 -67.37 12.29 -16.28
C CYS A 16 -66.28 13.34 -15.96
N LEU A 17 -66.29 14.62 -16.32
CA LEU A 17 -66.98 15.46 -17.32
C LEU A 17 -66.25 16.83 -17.30
N ALA A 18 -66.08 17.47 -18.46
CA ALA A 18 -65.89 18.91 -18.70
C ALA A 18 -64.77 19.70 -17.97
N SER A 19 -63.83 20.23 -18.74
CA SER A 19 -63.84 21.67 -19.06
C SER A 19 -62.73 22.02 -20.06
N VAL A 20 -63.12 22.84 -21.03
CA VAL A 20 -62.23 23.49 -21.99
C VAL A 20 -61.30 24.43 -21.22
N GLY A 21 -60.00 24.14 -21.24
CA GLY A 21 -58.97 25.00 -20.69
C GLY A 21 -57.67 24.74 -21.44
N GLY A 22 -57.42 25.53 -22.48
CA GLY A 22 -56.20 25.45 -23.26
C GLY A 22 -54.98 25.78 -22.40
N VAL A 23 -54.08 24.81 -22.27
CA VAL A 23 -52.67 25.07 -22.07
C VAL A 23 -51.94 24.23 -23.09
N SER A 24 -51.31 24.91 -24.05
CA SER A 24 -50.32 24.32 -24.94
C SER A 24 -49.36 23.49 -24.11
N ALA A 25 -49.38 22.17 -24.26
CA ALA A 25 -48.31 21.35 -23.75
C ALA A 25 -47.05 21.78 -24.52
N TYR A 26 -46.15 22.48 -23.83
CA TYR A 26 -44.79 22.71 -24.32
C TYR A 26 -44.13 21.33 -24.38
N LEU A 27 -44.20 20.66 -25.54
CA LEU A 27 -43.48 19.42 -25.81
C LEU A 27 -41.99 19.78 -25.85
N THR A 28 -41.36 19.76 -24.68
CA THR A 28 -39.91 19.82 -24.56
C THR A 28 -39.46 18.37 -24.51
N ASP A 29 -38.82 17.89 -25.58
CA ASP A 29 -38.10 16.63 -25.55
C ASP A 29 -36.92 16.79 -24.57
N TYR A 30 -36.77 15.83 -23.67
CA TYR A 30 -35.79 15.88 -22.59
C TYR A 30 -35.07 14.53 -22.56
N GLU A 31 -33.88 14.48 -23.17
CA GLU A 31 -32.97 13.35 -23.05
C GLU A 31 -31.99 13.57 -21.90
N LYS A 32 -31.85 12.55 -21.06
CA LYS A 32 -30.89 12.51 -19.96
C LYS A 32 -29.89 11.41 -20.23
N VAL A 33 -28.62 11.76 -20.41
CA VAL A 33 -27.51 10.81 -20.31
C VAL A 33 -26.98 10.84 -18.87
N SER A 34 -26.84 9.68 -18.25
CA SER A 34 -26.24 9.54 -16.92
C SER A 34 -24.86 8.94 -17.10
N ASN A 35 -23.82 9.69 -16.70
CA ASN A 35 -22.46 9.15 -16.64
C ASN A 35 -22.28 8.53 -15.24
N GLU A 36 -22.04 7.24 -15.18
CA GLU A 36 -21.69 6.56 -13.93
C GLU A 36 -20.20 6.77 -13.66
N PHE A 37 -19.87 7.37 -12.52
CA PHE A 37 -18.51 7.55 -12.05
C PHE A 37 -18.29 6.69 -10.81
N THR A 38 -17.36 5.73 -10.88
CA THR A 38 -16.93 4.95 -9.72
C THR A 38 -15.64 5.53 -9.18
N VAL A 39 -15.62 5.92 -7.91
CA VAL A 39 -14.38 6.31 -7.23
C VAL A 39 -13.62 5.02 -6.90
N GLY A 40 -12.49 4.80 -7.57
CA GLY A 40 -11.60 3.68 -7.26
C GLY A 40 -10.93 3.87 -5.89
N LYS A 41 -10.51 2.76 -5.27
CA LYS A 41 -9.83 2.74 -3.98
C LYS A 41 -8.44 2.14 -4.14
N VAL A 42 -7.48 2.70 -3.40
CA VAL A 42 -6.17 2.08 -3.19
C VAL A 42 -6.24 1.33 -1.89
N ASP A 43 -6.08 0.01 -1.97
CA ASP A 43 -5.96 -0.89 -0.83
C ASP A 43 -4.78 -1.82 -1.06
N ILE A 44 -4.11 -2.18 0.02
CA ILE A 44 -2.98 -3.09 -0.03
C ILE A 44 -3.03 -4.11 1.10
N GLU A 45 -2.35 -5.21 0.85
CA GLU A 45 -2.07 -6.25 1.83
C GLU A 45 -0.55 -6.46 1.90
N LEU A 46 0.03 -6.34 3.10
CA LEU A 46 1.42 -6.68 3.38
C LEU A 46 1.48 -8.13 3.87
N LYS A 47 2.30 -8.95 3.23
CA LYS A 47 2.52 -10.34 3.59
C LYS A 47 4.02 -10.63 3.75
N GLU A 48 4.31 -11.53 4.66
CA GLU A 48 5.62 -12.16 4.89
C GLU A 48 5.40 -13.69 4.81
N PRO A 49 5.22 -14.28 3.61
CA PRO A 49 4.80 -15.69 3.45
C PRO A 49 5.68 -16.73 4.13
N GLU A 50 6.99 -16.50 4.18
CA GLU A 50 7.95 -17.41 4.80
C GLU A 50 8.21 -17.08 6.28
N TRP A 51 7.66 -15.99 6.82
CA TRP A 51 7.76 -15.67 8.24
C TRP A 51 7.01 -16.69 9.09
N LYS A 52 7.77 -17.42 9.90
CA LYS A 52 7.26 -18.39 10.86
C LYS A 52 7.57 -17.92 12.29
N PRO A 53 6.58 -17.38 13.02
CA PRO A 53 6.82 -16.82 14.35
C PRO A 53 7.32 -17.88 15.35
N GLU A 54 6.85 -19.12 15.25
CA GLU A 54 7.23 -20.21 16.16
C GLU A 54 8.71 -20.64 16.04
N GLU A 55 9.28 -20.57 14.83
CA GLU A 55 10.68 -20.96 14.57
C GLU A 55 11.69 -19.84 14.92
N ASN A 56 11.19 -18.62 15.17
CA ASN A 56 12.00 -17.41 15.32
C ASN A 56 11.81 -16.69 16.66
N ARG A 57 11.19 -17.34 17.65
CA ARG A 57 11.05 -16.79 19.02
C ARG A 57 12.38 -16.71 19.78
N MET A 58 13.32 -17.60 19.44
CA MET A 58 14.68 -17.61 19.97
C MET A 58 15.66 -17.29 18.84
N ILE A 59 16.49 -16.28 19.05
CA ILE A 59 17.45 -15.79 18.08
C ILE A 59 18.85 -15.91 18.68
N GLU A 60 19.75 -16.53 17.92
CA GLU A 60 21.16 -16.72 18.26
C GLU A 60 22.02 -15.76 17.43
N PRO A 61 23.21 -15.36 17.90
CA PRO A 61 24.15 -14.55 17.14
C PRO A 61 24.36 -15.09 15.72
N SER A 62 24.41 -14.19 14.73
CA SER A 62 24.58 -14.53 13.30
C SER A 62 23.43 -15.32 12.66
N LYS A 63 22.34 -15.64 13.38
CA LYS A 63 21.19 -16.36 12.82
C LYS A 63 20.57 -15.57 11.66
N VAL A 64 20.30 -16.28 10.56
CA VAL A 64 19.55 -15.78 9.41
C VAL A 64 18.09 -16.17 9.58
N ILE A 65 17.20 -15.21 9.33
CA ILE A 65 15.77 -15.31 9.59
C ILE A 65 15.01 -14.91 8.32
N TYR A 66 14.14 -15.79 7.83
CA TYR A 66 13.25 -15.51 6.70
C TYR A 66 12.13 -14.55 7.11
N LYS A 67 11.85 -13.57 6.25
CA LYS A 67 10.89 -12.47 6.51
C LYS A 67 10.14 -12.04 5.26
N ASP A 68 10.79 -12.05 4.09
CA ASP A 68 10.16 -11.89 2.78
C ASP A 68 8.98 -10.89 2.62
N PRO A 69 9.06 -9.63 3.12
CA PRO A 69 7.94 -8.71 3.04
C PRO A 69 7.64 -8.30 1.59
N GLN A 70 6.37 -8.43 1.21
CA GLN A 70 5.84 -8.07 -0.11
C GLN A 70 4.43 -7.46 -0.01
N ILE A 71 4.07 -6.63 -0.99
CA ILE A 71 2.80 -5.91 -1.03
C ILE A 71 1.94 -6.45 -2.17
N THR A 72 0.68 -6.78 -1.88
CA THR A 72 -0.36 -7.05 -2.91
C THR A 72 -1.29 -5.85 -3.02
N ASN A 73 -1.54 -5.37 -4.24
CA ASN A 73 -2.57 -4.35 -4.48
C ASN A 73 -3.95 -5.02 -4.52
N THR A 74 -4.73 -4.84 -3.47
CA THR A 74 -6.09 -5.37 -3.36
C THR A 74 -7.16 -4.34 -3.75
N GLY A 75 -6.74 -3.12 -4.08
CA GLY A 75 -7.59 -2.05 -4.58
C GLY A 75 -7.98 -2.22 -6.05
N THR A 76 -8.59 -1.17 -6.59
CA THR A 76 -9.08 -1.12 -7.98
C THR A 76 -8.26 -0.20 -8.88
N ASN A 77 -7.37 0.61 -8.29
CA ASN A 77 -6.49 1.54 -9.01
C ASN A 77 -5.04 1.07 -8.99
N ASP A 78 -4.29 1.45 -10.02
CA ASP A 78 -2.84 1.37 -10.05
C ASP A 78 -2.23 2.19 -8.89
N ALA A 79 -1.19 1.64 -8.26
CA ALA A 79 -0.56 2.27 -7.11
C ALA A 79 0.97 2.29 -7.19
N PHE A 80 1.57 3.36 -6.69
CA PHE A 80 2.94 3.35 -6.18
C PHE A 80 2.91 2.78 -4.77
N VAL A 81 3.83 1.86 -4.46
CA VAL A 81 3.89 1.20 -3.15
C VAL A 81 5.23 1.41 -2.47
N TYR A 82 5.18 1.51 -1.15
CA TYR A 82 6.32 1.86 -0.31
C TYR A 82 6.36 0.96 0.92
N MET A 83 7.55 0.69 1.43
CA MET A 83 7.75 -0.03 2.69
C MET A 83 8.70 0.72 3.61
N GLU A 84 8.35 0.79 4.90
CA GLU A 84 9.25 1.15 5.98
C GLU A 84 9.69 -0.11 6.72
N VAL A 85 11.00 -0.24 6.93
CA VAL A 85 11.60 -1.30 7.73
C VAL A 85 12.32 -0.63 8.87
N SER A 86 11.86 -0.88 10.10
CA SER A 86 12.51 -0.31 11.27
C SER A 86 13.38 -1.37 11.93
N ILE A 87 14.66 -1.08 12.12
CA ILE A 87 15.66 -1.98 12.69
C ILE A 87 16.01 -1.51 14.11
N PRO A 88 15.93 -2.38 15.13
CA PRO A 88 16.31 -2.02 16.49
C PRO A 88 17.82 -1.78 16.58
N MET A 89 18.20 -0.77 17.35
CA MET A 89 19.58 -0.43 17.68
C MET A 89 19.80 -0.55 19.19
N ALA A 90 20.99 -0.98 19.58
CA ALA A 90 21.40 -0.99 20.98
C ALA A 90 22.90 -0.74 21.11
N ASN A 91 23.32 -0.27 22.30
CA ASN A 91 24.73 -0.11 22.63
C ASN A 91 25.33 -1.47 23.04
N VAL A 92 25.88 -2.19 22.07
CA VAL A 92 26.34 -3.58 22.24
C VAL A 92 27.71 -3.81 21.61
N GLU A 93 28.40 -4.84 22.08
CA GLU A 93 29.64 -5.35 21.49
C GLU A 93 29.33 -6.53 20.56
N ALA A 94 29.93 -6.51 19.36
CA ALA A 94 29.84 -7.59 18.39
C ALA A 94 31.20 -8.28 18.23
N ALA A 95 31.20 -9.49 17.68
CA ALA A 95 32.38 -10.20 17.24
C ALA A 95 32.50 -10.19 15.71
N ALA A 96 33.72 -10.03 15.20
CA ALA A 96 34.06 -10.34 13.82
C ALA A 96 33.97 -11.86 13.56
N GLU A 97 34.05 -12.28 12.30
CA GLU A 97 33.99 -13.70 11.92
C GLU A 97 35.14 -14.53 12.52
N ASN A 98 36.30 -13.91 12.76
CA ASN A 98 37.44 -14.53 13.43
C ASN A 98 37.31 -14.58 14.97
N GLY A 99 36.18 -14.13 15.53
CA GLY A 99 35.91 -14.07 16.97
C GLY A 99 36.46 -12.84 17.69
N GLU A 100 37.13 -11.92 16.99
CA GLU A 100 37.64 -10.69 17.59
C GLU A 100 36.50 -9.76 18.02
N ARG A 101 36.59 -9.23 19.25
CA ARG A 101 35.61 -8.26 19.76
C ARG A 101 35.80 -6.90 19.10
N LEU A 102 34.72 -6.34 18.57
CA LEU A 102 34.72 -5.09 17.82
C LEU A 102 34.45 -3.84 18.68
N GLY A 103 34.47 -3.98 20.01
CA GLY A 103 34.17 -2.92 20.96
C GLY A 103 32.67 -2.59 21.04
N LYS A 104 32.28 -1.97 22.15
CA LYS A 104 30.89 -1.60 22.43
C LYS A 104 30.51 -0.30 21.73
N LYS A 105 29.42 -0.31 20.96
CA LYS A 105 28.88 0.86 20.25
C LYS A 105 27.38 0.72 20.03
N VAL A 106 26.69 1.85 19.82
CA VAL A 106 25.32 1.85 19.30
C VAL A 106 25.35 1.39 17.84
N GLN A 107 24.66 0.30 17.55
CA GLN A 107 24.60 -0.28 16.20
C GLN A 107 23.29 -1.03 15.98
N GLU A 108 22.98 -1.26 14.71
CA GLU A 108 21.83 -2.06 14.28
C GLU A 108 22.00 -3.52 14.68
N LEU A 109 20.93 -4.10 15.22
CA LEU A 109 20.93 -5.49 15.67
C LEU A 109 20.63 -6.47 14.54
N PHE A 110 20.10 -5.99 13.41
CA PHE A 110 19.82 -6.81 12.24
C PHE A 110 20.30 -6.11 10.98
N SER A 111 20.76 -6.89 10.01
CA SER A 111 21.05 -6.42 8.66
C SER A 111 20.18 -7.15 7.63
N PHE A 112 19.93 -6.49 6.51
CA PHE A 112 19.25 -7.07 5.35
C PHE A 112 19.77 -6.41 4.08
N GLU A 113 19.54 -7.07 2.94
CA GLU A 113 19.88 -6.55 1.62
C GLU A 113 18.59 -6.36 0.82
N ALA A 114 18.30 -5.10 0.47
CA ALA A 114 17.14 -4.79 -0.35
C ALA A 114 17.37 -5.22 -1.81
N LYS A 115 16.34 -5.78 -2.45
CA LYS A 115 16.39 -6.20 -3.86
C LYS A 115 16.44 -5.00 -4.80
N ASP A 116 17.03 -5.21 -5.97
CA ASP A 116 17.17 -4.21 -7.03
C ASP A 116 15.84 -3.65 -7.53
N SER A 117 14.71 -4.32 -7.31
CA SER A 117 13.38 -3.81 -7.66
C SER A 117 12.88 -2.71 -6.71
N TRP A 118 13.64 -2.39 -5.66
CA TRP A 118 13.34 -1.35 -4.69
C TRP A 118 14.38 -0.24 -4.69
N THR A 119 13.96 0.99 -4.37
CA THR A 119 14.84 2.16 -4.22
C THR A 119 14.70 2.70 -2.80
N GLN A 120 15.81 2.86 -2.09
CA GLN A 120 15.80 3.55 -0.79
C GLN A 120 15.50 5.05 -1.01
N LEU A 121 14.47 5.54 -0.32
CA LEU A 121 14.08 6.96 -0.35
C LEU A 121 14.73 7.75 0.79
N SER A 122 14.72 7.18 2.00
CA SER A 122 15.18 7.86 3.21
C SER A 122 15.65 6.88 4.27
N VAL A 123 16.48 7.39 5.18
CA VAL A 123 16.88 6.72 6.42
C VAL A 123 16.68 7.70 7.56
N GLN A 124 15.93 7.27 8.58
CA GLN A 124 15.69 8.02 9.80
C GLN A 124 16.37 7.30 10.97
N ASN A 125 17.02 8.07 11.85
CA ASN A 125 17.67 7.53 13.03
C ASN A 125 16.95 8.08 14.26
N ALA A 126 16.36 7.19 15.04
CA ALA A 126 15.93 7.44 16.41
C ALA A 126 16.97 6.86 17.39
N GLU A 127 16.83 7.11 18.69
CA GLU A 127 17.79 6.61 19.69
C GLU A 127 17.92 5.08 19.69
N SER A 128 16.80 4.37 19.55
CA SER A 128 16.72 2.91 19.67
C SER A 128 16.40 2.20 18.36
N ARG A 129 16.20 2.94 17.26
CA ARG A 129 15.80 2.36 15.97
C ARG A 129 16.35 3.14 14.78
N ARG A 130 16.57 2.44 13.69
CA ARG A 130 16.87 3.01 12.38
C ARG A 130 15.81 2.57 11.39
N THR A 131 15.11 3.52 10.77
CA THR A 131 14.00 3.23 9.86
C THR A 131 14.41 3.55 8.43
N TYR A 132 14.26 2.57 7.56
CA TYR A 132 14.52 2.69 6.13
C TYR A 132 13.21 2.74 5.37
N THR A 133 13.05 3.74 4.50
CA THR A 133 11.91 3.80 3.59
C THR A 133 12.35 3.41 2.19
N TYR A 134 11.64 2.48 1.58
CA TYR A 134 11.84 2.03 0.22
C TYR A 134 10.60 2.26 -0.63
N ALA A 135 10.81 2.49 -1.93
CA ALA A 135 9.77 2.52 -2.94
C ALA A 135 9.99 1.44 -3.99
N TYR A 136 8.91 0.78 -4.40
CA TYR A 136 8.95 -0.18 -5.49
C TYR A 136 9.14 0.54 -6.82
N LYS A 137 10.05 0.06 -7.67
CA LYS A 137 10.43 0.74 -8.93
C LYS A 137 9.38 0.62 -10.03
N LYS A 138 8.30 -0.14 -9.81
CA LYS A 138 7.22 -0.38 -10.79
C LYS A 138 5.88 0.08 -10.23
N ILE A 139 4.95 0.41 -11.13
CA ILE A 139 3.54 0.59 -10.80
C ILE A 139 2.97 -0.79 -10.48
N LEU A 140 2.25 -0.91 -9.37
CA LEU A 140 1.56 -2.13 -8.96
C LEU A 140 0.09 -2.04 -9.36
N LYS A 141 -0.33 -2.84 -10.34
CA LYS A 141 -1.71 -2.88 -10.83
C LYS A 141 -2.62 -3.66 -9.86
N PRO A 142 -3.95 -3.52 -9.98
CA PRO A 142 -4.88 -4.33 -9.19
C PRO A 142 -4.56 -5.83 -9.28
N GLN A 143 -4.57 -6.50 -8.13
CA GLN A 143 -4.26 -7.92 -7.92
C GLN A 143 -2.80 -8.32 -8.17
N GLU A 144 -1.90 -7.40 -8.51
CA GLU A 144 -0.47 -7.70 -8.59
C GLU A 144 0.18 -7.69 -7.21
N THR A 145 1.18 -8.56 -7.03
CA THR A 145 2.06 -8.61 -5.87
C THR A 145 3.44 -8.11 -6.26
N SER A 146 4.04 -7.25 -5.44
CA SER A 146 5.40 -6.79 -5.63
C SER A 146 6.40 -7.93 -5.47
N GLU A 147 7.60 -7.79 -6.03
CA GLU A 147 8.73 -8.55 -5.53
C GLU A 147 8.95 -8.24 -4.05
N THR A 148 9.49 -9.19 -3.28
CA THR A 148 9.83 -8.97 -1.86
C THR A 148 10.87 -7.85 -1.73
N LEU A 149 10.85 -7.08 -0.64
CA LEU A 149 11.87 -6.05 -0.41
C LEU A 149 13.24 -6.68 -0.12
N PHE A 150 13.25 -7.69 0.73
CA PHE A 150 14.40 -8.55 1.05
C PHE A 150 13.83 -9.93 1.39
N ASP A 151 14.65 -10.98 1.37
CA ASP A 151 14.17 -12.33 1.73
C ASP A 151 14.44 -12.66 3.19
N THR A 152 15.58 -12.21 3.70
CA THR A 152 16.04 -12.53 5.05
C THR A 152 16.60 -11.31 5.77
N VAL A 153 16.63 -11.42 7.10
CA VAL A 153 17.43 -10.57 7.98
C VAL A 153 18.46 -11.42 8.70
N LYS A 154 19.64 -10.86 8.97
CA LYS A 154 20.70 -11.51 9.76
C LYS A 154 20.85 -10.81 11.09
N PHE A 155 20.76 -11.56 12.18
CA PHE A 155 21.03 -11.02 13.51
C PHE A 155 22.53 -10.75 13.69
N LEU A 156 22.85 -9.64 14.34
CA LEU A 156 24.22 -9.25 14.64
C LEU A 156 24.97 -10.38 15.35
N ASN A 157 26.26 -10.53 15.05
CA ASN A 157 27.14 -11.46 15.75
C ASN A 157 27.48 -10.91 17.14
N LEU A 158 26.48 -10.85 18.02
CA LEU A 158 26.52 -10.25 19.33
C LEU A 158 27.35 -11.09 20.31
N ILE A 159 28.12 -10.46 21.21
CA ILE A 159 28.69 -11.17 22.37
C ILE A 159 27.55 -11.58 23.32
N GLU A 160 27.54 -12.85 23.74
CA GLU A 160 26.53 -13.43 24.63
C GLU A 160 26.34 -12.63 25.94
N GLY A 161 25.11 -12.62 26.47
CA GLY A 161 24.76 -12.00 27.74
C GLY A 161 24.31 -10.53 27.68
N GLN A 162 24.30 -9.90 26.51
CA GLN A 162 24.01 -8.45 26.39
C GLN A 162 22.53 -8.10 26.21
N LEU A 163 21.73 -9.00 25.64
CA LEU A 163 20.31 -8.76 25.29
C LEU A 163 19.37 -9.85 25.83
N ASP A 164 19.81 -10.60 26.84
CA ASP A 164 19.08 -11.74 27.39
C ASP A 164 17.68 -11.32 27.89
N GLY A 165 16.66 -12.08 27.49
CA GLY A 165 15.27 -11.85 27.89
C GLY A 165 14.58 -10.66 27.21
N GLN A 166 15.27 -9.92 26.32
CA GLN A 166 14.66 -8.83 25.58
C GLN A 166 13.90 -9.34 24.34
N THR A 167 12.71 -8.79 24.10
CA THR A 167 11.99 -8.99 22.85
C THR A 167 12.47 -7.96 21.83
N LEU A 168 12.95 -8.45 20.68
CA LEU A 168 13.38 -7.61 19.56
C LEU A 168 12.38 -7.73 18.42
N GLU A 169 11.99 -6.59 17.86
CA GLU A 169 11.04 -6.54 16.76
C GLU A 169 11.60 -5.74 15.59
N ILE A 170 11.26 -6.20 14.38
CA ILE A 170 11.52 -5.52 13.11
C ILE A 170 10.17 -5.24 12.44
N PRO A 171 9.40 -4.23 12.91
CA PRO A 171 8.19 -3.78 12.25
C PRO A 171 8.46 -3.38 10.80
N VAL A 172 7.57 -3.87 9.93
CA VAL A 172 7.46 -3.49 8.52
C VAL A 172 6.11 -2.81 8.34
N ARG A 173 6.10 -1.61 7.75
CA ARG A 173 4.88 -0.88 7.42
C ARG A 173 4.82 -0.67 5.91
N ALA A 174 3.64 -0.80 5.32
CA ALA A 174 3.44 -0.61 3.90
C ALA A 174 2.50 0.56 3.63
N TYR A 175 2.73 1.23 2.50
CA TYR A 175 1.92 2.36 2.04
C TYR A 175 1.64 2.21 0.55
N ALA A 176 0.49 2.69 0.11
CA ALA A 176 0.14 2.75 -1.29
C ALA A 176 -0.50 4.08 -1.65
N ILE A 177 -0.10 4.63 -2.78
CA ILE A 177 -0.54 5.92 -3.30
C ILE A 177 -1.00 5.69 -4.73
N GLN A 178 -2.22 6.09 -5.07
CA GLN A 178 -2.71 5.91 -6.45
C GLN A 178 -1.79 6.64 -7.43
N THR A 179 -1.53 6.09 -8.60
CA THR A 179 -0.62 6.72 -9.58
C THR A 179 -1.22 8.01 -10.18
N SER A 180 -2.51 7.98 -10.50
CA SER A 180 -3.24 9.10 -11.12
C SER A 180 -3.18 10.36 -10.25
N TYR A 181 -2.68 11.45 -10.83
CA TYR A 181 -2.60 12.80 -10.23
C TYR A 181 -1.61 12.97 -9.07
N THR A 182 -0.92 11.92 -8.60
CA THR A 182 0.02 12.01 -7.47
C THR A 182 1.48 12.11 -7.93
N GLY A 183 1.85 11.49 -9.05
CA GLY A 183 3.21 11.49 -9.62
C GLY A 183 3.76 12.83 -10.10
N GLY A 184 2.96 13.90 -10.12
CA GLY A 184 3.37 15.17 -10.73
C GLY A 184 3.39 15.09 -12.26
N SER A 185 3.99 16.09 -12.91
CA SER A 185 3.98 16.23 -14.38
C SER A 185 5.22 15.65 -15.08
N SER A 186 6.04 14.89 -14.37
CA SER A 186 7.25 14.29 -14.94
C SER A 186 6.91 13.03 -15.73
N ASP A 187 7.53 12.83 -16.89
CA ASP A 187 7.44 11.57 -17.66
C ASP A 187 8.34 10.47 -17.09
N ASN A 188 9.15 10.77 -16.06
CA ASN A 188 10.09 9.85 -15.44
C ASN A 188 9.49 9.15 -14.21
N LEU A 189 9.24 7.84 -14.31
CA LEU A 189 8.59 7.03 -13.27
C LEU A 189 9.27 7.15 -11.87
N PRO A 190 10.60 6.99 -11.73
CA PRO A 190 11.31 7.26 -10.48
C PRO A 190 11.01 8.63 -9.84
N GLU A 191 10.90 9.69 -10.64
CA GLU A 191 10.55 11.02 -10.12
C GLU A 191 9.09 11.08 -9.69
N GLN A 192 8.19 10.44 -10.43
CA GLN A 192 6.79 10.34 -10.06
C GLN A 192 6.59 9.63 -8.71
N ILE A 193 7.29 8.51 -8.52
CA ILE A 193 7.26 7.74 -7.27
C ILE A 193 7.71 8.60 -6.09
N LYS A 194 8.80 9.37 -6.25
CA LYS A 194 9.30 10.27 -5.19
C LYS A 194 8.34 11.43 -4.91
N ALA A 195 7.85 12.09 -5.96
CA ALA A 195 6.92 13.21 -5.82
C ALA A 195 5.59 12.79 -5.16
N ALA A 196 5.09 11.60 -5.50
CA ALA A 196 3.90 11.03 -4.86
C ALA A 196 4.14 10.80 -3.36
N TYR A 197 5.29 10.23 -2.98
CA TYR A 197 5.67 10.02 -1.59
C TYR A 197 5.76 11.34 -0.81
N GLU A 198 6.45 12.35 -1.36
CA GLU A 198 6.56 13.67 -0.72
C GLU A 198 5.20 14.33 -0.48
N LYS A 199 4.28 14.23 -1.44
CA LYS A 199 2.90 14.71 -1.26
C LYS A 199 2.21 13.97 -0.12
N TYR A 200 2.33 12.64 -0.07
CA TYR A 200 1.73 11.83 0.98
C TYR A 200 2.26 12.20 2.37
N VAL A 201 3.58 12.34 2.53
CA VAL A 201 4.20 12.75 3.78
C VAL A 201 3.67 14.11 4.24
N ASN A 202 3.56 15.07 3.33
CA ASN A 202 3.05 16.40 3.65
C ASN A 202 1.56 16.41 4.00
N GLN A 203 0.74 15.62 3.29
CA GLN A 203 -0.72 15.52 3.52
C GLN A 203 -1.06 14.86 4.86
N ASN A 204 -0.27 13.86 5.27
CA ASN A 204 -0.54 13.09 6.48
C ASN A 204 0.25 13.58 7.70
N LYS A 205 0.85 14.76 7.62
CA LYS A 205 1.58 15.35 8.75
C LYS A 205 0.62 15.51 9.94
N ASN A 206 0.97 14.90 11.08
CA ASN A 206 0.13 14.84 12.29
C ASN A 206 -1.20 14.08 12.15
N GLN A 207 -1.33 13.19 11.16
CA GLN A 207 -2.51 12.32 11.00
C GLN A 207 -2.16 10.86 11.29
N ASP A 208 -3.19 10.04 11.54
CA ASP A 208 -3.05 8.59 11.56
C ASP A 208 -2.59 8.09 10.18
N GLY A 209 -1.62 7.17 10.17
CA GLY A 209 -0.98 6.71 8.94
C GLY A 209 0.23 7.53 8.50
N LYS A 210 0.63 8.58 9.23
CA LYS A 210 1.90 9.27 8.96
C LYS A 210 3.07 8.29 8.85
N VAL A 211 4.01 8.62 7.96
CA VAL A 211 5.32 7.97 7.92
C VAL A 211 5.97 8.08 9.29
N THR A 212 6.83 7.12 9.63
CA THR A 212 7.58 7.21 10.88
C THR A 212 8.39 8.52 10.86
N GLU A 213 8.44 9.25 11.97
CA GLU A 213 9.22 10.50 12.11
C GLU A 213 10.53 10.25 12.83
#